data_AF-B8A9V7-F1
#
_entry.id   AF-B8A9V7-F1
#
_cell.length_a   1.000
_cell.length_b   1.000
_cell.length_c   1.000
_cell.angle_alpha   90.00
_cell.angle_beta   90.00
_cell.angle_gamma   90.00
#
_symmetry.space_group_name_H-M   'P 1'
#
loop_
_entity.id
_entity.type
_entity.pdbx_description
1 polymer ?
#
loop_
_entity_poly.entity_id
_entity_poly.type
_entity_poly.pdbx_seq_one_letter_code
_entity_poly.pdbx_strand_id
1 'polypeptide(L)'
;MATAAGASSPARRRPRRGSKGPNSDLSRTLTDCTRRGDAAAAMAAFDTALSGPDAPRLLAHQYNQLFHLLATADADSLPNAAAAARRVFSHMLGSGASPSEATITSLARVTASDASNPAAADEAFDLVATMRDKYGVAPRLRSYSPVLAAFRRAGDAGKAYAVDAHMEASAVAPEEPEIAALFDVSAKAGDADKVYEYMHKLSRTVDCVGEETAEVLEGWFRSDKAAMAGKAEWDACNVKDAIVANGGGCHRLGWLGSGPWTVQRVRVGGNGQCEGCGCRLACVDIDVEETQRFADSVAGLALQRETKTNFSQFQEWLEGHGAYEAIVDGANIALYQQNFAEGGFSLTQLDAVVTELRDRYNVCDFYPGVSCGDPRFTGGDGNNFYFHGKKDHDFCIVSDADLHINAHFIGKRNPTMSRDFTWIQALGIRFADHRLYMGALKTAKWNSDDDRLELAFDGAPVDVPAELGARWESAAVPGLTVTRTAATNAVRVQLAGVLDIMANVVPITEQDSRIHNYGVTEEDSLAHLDLGFKFYDLSDDVHGVLGQTYRSDYVNNLSVSASMPVMGGAPSYVVSDIFSTDCAVARFGRRAGISMVTGRAN
;
A
#
# COMPACT_ATOMS: atom_id res chain seq x y z
N MET A 1 71.07 49.27 -26.81
CA MET A 1 70.10 48.70 -25.85
C MET A 1 70.07 47.21 -26.08
N ALA A 2 70.73 46.48 -25.19
CA ALA A 2 71.16 45.10 -25.38
C ALA A 2 70.14 44.10 -24.82
N THR A 3 70.07 42.96 -25.50
CA THR A 3 69.45 41.69 -25.14
C THR A 3 70.13 41.03 -23.93
N ALA A 4 69.34 40.41 -23.04
CA ALA A 4 69.79 39.46 -22.02
C ALA A 4 68.63 38.46 -21.77
N ALA A 5 68.70 37.20 -22.21
CA ALA A 5 69.51 36.08 -21.70
C ALA A 5 69.08 35.65 -20.28
N GLY A 6 68.47 34.46 -20.21
CA GLY A 6 67.89 33.88 -19.01
C GLY A 6 68.91 33.42 -17.95
N ALA A 7 68.43 33.33 -16.71
CA ALA A 7 69.12 32.66 -15.61
C ALA A 7 68.16 31.70 -14.92
N SER A 8 68.51 30.42 -14.94
CA SER A 8 67.86 29.32 -14.24
C SER A 8 67.99 29.44 -12.72
N SER A 9 66.86 29.44 -11.99
CA SER A 9 66.84 29.18 -10.54
C SER A 9 66.67 27.68 -10.27
N PRO A 10 67.34 27.12 -9.25
CA PRO A 10 67.46 25.68 -9.05
C PRO A 10 66.14 25.07 -8.55
N ALA A 11 65.77 23.95 -9.15
CA ALA A 11 64.66 23.11 -8.71
C ALA A 11 64.85 22.71 -7.23
N ARG A 12 63.91 23.14 -6.37
CA ARG A 12 63.71 22.53 -5.05
C ARG A 12 63.39 21.04 -5.27
N ARG A 13 64.37 20.18 -5.02
CA ARG A 13 64.20 18.73 -4.95
C ARG A 13 63.04 18.43 -3.98
N ARG A 14 61.96 17.86 -4.51
CA ARG A 14 60.95 17.17 -3.70
C ARG A 14 61.66 16.10 -2.86
N PRO A 15 61.34 15.95 -1.56
CA PRO A 15 61.91 14.85 -0.78
C PRO A 15 61.47 13.53 -1.42
N ARG A 16 62.43 12.61 -1.59
CA ARG A 16 62.19 11.24 -2.04
C ARG A 16 61.16 10.58 -1.11
N ARG A 17 60.10 10.00 -1.70
CA ARG A 17 59.25 8.99 -1.04
C ARG A 17 60.17 7.88 -0.51
N GLY A 18 60.34 7.78 0.81
CA GLY A 18 61.23 6.76 1.37
C GLY A 18 61.64 6.90 2.83
N SER A 19 61.19 7.89 3.59
CA SER A 19 61.34 7.83 5.05
C SER A 19 60.25 6.92 5.63
N LYS A 20 60.61 5.67 5.93
CA LYS A 20 59.77 4.76 6.71
C LYS A 20 59.49 5.42 8.06
N GLY A 21 58.24 5.85 8.28
CA GLY A 21 57.82 6.29 9.60
C GLY A 21 57.90 5.13 10.60
N PRO A 22 58.05 5.41 11.90
CA PRO A 22 58.20 4.39 12.95
C PRO A 22 57.05 3.36 13.01
N ASN A 23 55.88 3.68 12.43
CA ASN A 23 54.69 2.83 12.39
C ASN A 23 54.57 1.90 11.16
N SER A 24 55.46 2.02 10.16
CA SER A 24 55.27 1.34 8.86
C SER A 24 55.54 -0.17 8.88
N ASP A 25 56.28 -0.66 9.88
CA ASP A 25 56.51 -2.10 10.06
C ASP A 25 55.32 -2.76 10.80
N LEU A 26 54.81 -2.14 11.86
CA LEU A 26 53.63 -2.64 12.59
C LEU A 26 52.37 -2.69 11.72
N SER A 27 52.09 -1.63 10.95
CA SER A 27 50.93 -1.58 10.04
C SER A 27 50.98 -2.70 8.98
N ARG A 28 52.17 -3.03 8.47
CA ARG A 28 52.34 -4.14 7.52
C ARG A 28 52.09 -5.49 8.18
N THR A 29 52.67 -5.72 9.36
CA THR A 29 52.47 -6.95 10.12
C THR A 29 50.99 -7.15 10.45
N LEU A 30 50.29 -6.12 10.94
CA LEU A 30 48.86 -6.22 11.24
C LEU A 30 48.02 -6.50 9.98
N THR A 31 48.37 -5.90 8.84
CA THR A 31 47.70 -6.17 7.57
C THR A 31 47.92 -7.62 7.12
N ASP A 32 49.14 -8.14 7.28
CA ASP A 32 49.46 -9.53 6.98
C ASP A 32 48.74 -10.51 7.91
N CYS A 33 48.67 -10.22 9.21
CA CYS A 33 47.90 -10.98 10.19
C CYS A 33 46.40 -10.96 9.86
N THR A 34 45.84 -9.80 9.51
CA THR A 34 44.42 -9.65 9.12
C THR A 34 44.07 -10.55 7.95
N ARG A 35 44.94 -10.60 6.93
CA ARG A 35 44.75 -11.46 5.75
C ARG A 35 44.83 -12.96 6.09
N ARG A 36 45.60 -13.34 7.11
CA ARG A 36 45.80 -14.73 7.52
C ARG A 36 44.84 -15.17 8.64
N GLY A 37 44.08 -14.26 9.24
CA GLY A 37 43.27 -14.53 10.43
C GLY A 37 44.08 -14.81 11.70
N ASP A 38 45.36 -14.40 11.74
CA ASP A 38 46.28 -14.75 12.83
C ASP A 38 46.24 -13.72 13.96
N ALA A 39 45.29 -13.89 14.87
CA ALA A 39 45.10 -13.01 16.02
C ALA A 39 46.26 -13.11 17.03
N ALA A 40 46.85 -14.29 17.22
CA ALA A 40 47.95 -14.51 18.16
C ALA A 40 49.20 -13.74 17.72
N ALA A 41 49.58 -13.83 16.44
CA ALA A 41 50.70 -13.06 15.89
C ALA A 41 50.45 -11.55 15.93
N ALA A 42 49.21 -11.11 15.68
CA ALA A 42 48.85 -9.70 15.79
C ALA A 42 49.01 -9.16 17.22
N MET A 43 48.61 -9.94 18.22
CA MET A 43 48.79 -9.58 19.63
C MET A 43 50.26 -9.59 20.05
N ALA A 44 51.08 -10.53 19.56
CA ALA A 44 52.52 -10.52 19.79
C ALA A 44 53.20 -9.28 19.17
N ALA A 45 52.77 -8.87 17.97
CA ALA A 45 53.26 -7.66 17.32
C ALA A 45 52.85 -6.39 18.09
N PHE A 46 51.64 -6.36 18.63
CA PHE A 46 51.17 -5.29 19.52
C PHE A 46 52.04 -5.20 20.80
N ASP A 47 52.28 -6.32 21.48
CA ASP A 47 53.09 -6.35 22.72
C ASP A 47 54.55 -5.95 22.47
N THR A 48 55.12 -6.40 21.35
CA THR A 48 56.47 -6.02 20.93
C THR A 48 56.55 -4.51 20.68
N ALA A 49 55.54 -3.93 20.01
CA ALA A 49 55.51 -2.50 19.72
C ALA A 49 55.41 -1.65 21.00
N LEU A 50 54.71 -2.12 22.03
CA LEU A 50 54.57 -1.42 23.31
C LEU A 50 55.76 -1.59 24.27
N SER A 51 56.57 -2.64 24.09
CA SER A 51 57.72 -2.93 24.95
C SER A 51 58.98 -2.11 24.58
N GLY A 52 58.95 -1.38 23.47
CA GLY A 52 60.08 -0.56 23.00
C GLY A 52 60.23 0.76 23.76
N PRO A 53 61.47 1.30 23.87
CA PRO A 53 61.72 2.58 24.56
C PRO A 53 61.04 3.79 23.89
N ASP A 54 60.68 3.68 22.60
CA ASP A 54 59.91 4.66 21.82
C ASP A 54 58.60 4.03 21.33
N ALA A 55 57.68 3.70 22.26
CA ALA A 55 56.39 3.10 21.93
C ALA A 55 55.61 3.99 20.93
N PRO A 56 55.28 3.50 19.72
CA PRO A 56 54.70 4.35 18.71
C PRO A 56 53.22 4.63 19.02
N ARG A 57 52.77 5.86 18.77
CA ARG A 57 51.34 6.18 18.84
C ARG A 57 50.61 5.43 17.73
N LEU A 58 49.80 4.46 18.12
CA LEU A 58 48.95 3.70 17.21
C LEU A 58 47.87 4.59 16.59
N LEU A 59 47.64 4.39 15.29
CA LEU A 59 46.59 5.04 14.52
C LEU A 59 45.27 4.27 14.66
N ALA A 60 44.13 4.96 14.50
CA ALA A 60 42.80 4.37 14.66
C ALA A 60 42.58 3.10 13.80
N HIS A 61 43.09 3.07 12.57
CA HIS A 61 42.97 1.89 11.71
C HIS A 61 43.73 0.67 12.24
N GLN A 62 44.85 0.86 12.94
CA GLN A 62 45.65 -0.24 13.50
C GLN A 62 44.91 -0.88 14.69
N TYR A 63 44.25 -0.07 15.52
CA TYR A 63 43.35 -0.57 16.55
C TYR A 63 42.18 -1.36 15.94
N ASN A 64 41.53 -0.83 14.91
CA ASN A 64 40.41 -1.52 14.27
C ASN A 64 40.82 -2.86 13.64
N GLN A 65 42.02 -2.97 13.07
CA GLN A 65 42.57 -4.25 12.60
C GLN A 65 42.74 -5.26 13.73
N LEU A 66 43.30 -4.82 14.88
CA LEU A 66 43.43 -5.66 16.07
C LEU A 66 42.06 -6.12 16.59
N PHE A 67 41.10 -5.21 16.73
CA PHE A 67 39.77 -5.56 17.21
C PHE A 67 39.02 -6.50 16.27
N HIS A 68 39.12 -6.29 14.96
CA HIS A 68 38.53 -7.20 13.97
C HIS A 68 39.11 -8.61 14.11
N LEU A 69 40.45 -8.73 14.18
CA LEU A 69 41.13 -10.02 14.36
C LEU A 69 40.74 -10.71 15.66
N LEU A 70 40.67 -9.96 16.77
CA LEU A 70 40.28 -10.50 18.07
C LEU A 70 38.81 -10.94 18.08
N ALA A 71 37.92 -10.24 17.38
CA ALA A 71 36.51 -10.57 17.29
C ALA A 71 36.20 -11.78 16.39
N THR A 72 37.14 -12.16 15.53
CA THR A 72 37.06 -13.35 14.67
C THR A 72 38.03 -14.45 15.10
N ALA A 73 38.71 -14.30 16.24
CA ALA A 73 39.70 -15.25 16.70
C ALA A 73 39.03 -16.56 17.14
N ASP A 74 39.61 -17.68 16.74
CA ASP A 74 39.19 -18.99 17.23
C ASP A 74 39.66 -19.18 18.68
N ALA A 75 38.82 -19.78 19.52
CA ALA A 75 39.12 -20.01 20.93
C ALA A 75 40.38 -20.88 21.12
N ASP A 76 40.64 -21.80 20.19
CA ASP A 76 41.85 -22.63 20.20
C ASP A 76 43.13 -21.82 19.87
N SER A 77 43.00 -20.81 19.01
CA SER A 77 44.12 -19.96 18.58
C SER A 77 44.47 -18.87 19.59
N LEU A 78 43.47 -18.34 20.31
CA LEU A 78 43.64 -17.30 21.32
C LEU A 78 42.57 -17.44 22.43
N PRO A 79 42.81 -18.27 23.45
CA PRO A 79 41.79 -18.63 24.46
C PRO A 79 41.21 -17.46 25.25
N ASN A 80 41.95 -16.36 25.39
CA ASN A 80 41.56 -15.18 26.16
C ASN A 80 41.39 -13.93 25.27
N ALA A 81 40.81 -14.09 24.07
CA ALA A 81 40.61 -13.02 23.11
C ALA A 81 39.86 -11.80 23.69
N ALA A 82 38.86 -12.02 24.55
CA ALA A 82 38.12 -10.95 25.22
C ALA A 82 39.01 -10.15 26.20
N ALA A 83 39.86 -10.81 26.98
CA ALA A 83 40.82 -10.14 27.86
C ALA A 83 41.87 -9.36 27.07
N ALA A 84 42.35 -9.92 25.95
CA ALA A 84 43.24 -9.23 25.03
C ALA A 84 42.58 -7.98 24.43
N ALA A 85 41.31 -8.08 24.01
CA ALA A 85 40.54 -6.94 23.48
C ALA A 85 40.33 -5.85 24.53
N ARG A 86 40.00 -6.20 25.78
CA ARG A 86 39.95 -5.25 26.90
C ARG A 86 41.28 -4.53 27.09
N ARG A 87 42.41 -5.25 27.04
CA ARG A 87 43.75 -4.65 27.14
C ARG A 87 44.03 -3.66 26.01
N VAL A 88 43.72 -4.03 24.76
CA VAL A 88 43.88 -3.16 23.60
C VAL A 88 42.98 -1.91 23.72
N PHE A 89 41.75 -2.07 24.22
CA PHE A 89 40.82 -0.97 24.43
C PHE A 89 41.27 0.00 25.52
N SER A 90 41.73 -0.50 26.67
CA SER A 90 42.31 0.33 27.73
C SER A 90 43.52 1.11 27.23
N HIS A 91 44.39 0.47 26.43
CA HIS A 91 45.53 1.14 25.82
C HIS A 91 45.11 2.25 24.83
N MET A 92 44.08 1.98 24.02
CA MET A 92 43.52 2.97 23.08
C MET A 92 43.04 4.23 23.81
N LEU A 93 42.26 4.06 24.88
CA LEU A 93 41.76 5.17 25.70
C LEU A 93 42.91 5.91 26.40
N GLY A 94 43.87 5.18 26.99
CA GLY A 94 45.05 5.77 27.64
C GLY A 94 45.95 6.55 26.69
N SER A 95 45.96 6.19 25.40
CA SER A 95 46.69 6.89 24.33
C SER A 95 45.94 8.12 23.78
N GLY A 96 44.77 8.46 24.33
CA GLY A 96 43.92 9.55 23.86
C GLY A 96 43.35 9.32 22.45
N ALA A 97 43.18 8.07 22.03
CA ALA A 97 42.50 7.73 20.78
C ALA A 97 41.02 7.47 21.04
N SER A 98 40.13 8.16 20.32
CA SER A 98 38.68 7.98 20.46
C SER A 98 38.22 6.70 19.77
N PRO A 99 37.41 5.85 20.45
CA PRO A 99 36.88 4.64 19.84
C PRO A 99 35.88 4.97 18.73
N SER A 100 35.88 4.16 17.68
CA SER A 100 34.86 4.23 16.62
C SER A 100 33.72 3.24 16.88
N GLU A 101 32.61 3.37 16.16
CA GLU A 101 31.50 2.41 16.27
C GLU A 101 31.99 0.97 15.98
N ALA A 102 32.84 0.78 14.97
CA ALA A 102 33.39 -0.53 14.63
C ALA A 102 34.29 -1.10 15.74
N THR A 103 35.01 -0.23 16.46
CA THR A 103 35.85 -0.60 17.59
C THR A 103 35.00 -1.20 18.71
N ILE A 104 33.93 -0.49 19.09
CA ILE A 104 33.04 -0.90 20.19
C ILE A 104 32.23 -2.12 19.79
N THR A 105 31.72 -2.18 18.56
CA THR A 105 31.00 -3.35 18.03
C THR A 105 31.88 -4.61 18.02
N SER A 106 33.15 -4.49 17.65
CA SER A 106 34.09 -5.62 17.67
C SER A 106 34.42 -6.05 19.10
N LEU A 107 34.60 -5.10 20.02
CA LEU A 107 34.78 -5.38 21.45
C LEU A 107 33.55 -6.08 22.04
N ALA A 108 32.34 -5.59 21.77
CA ALA A 108 31.10 -6.22 22.21
C ALA A 108 30.95 -7.64 21.66
N ARG A 109 31.35 -7.89 20.40
CA ARG A 109 31.32 -9.23 19.79
C ARG A 109 32.24 -10.23 20.50
N VAL A 110 33.48 -9.85 20.75
CA VAL A 110 34.44 -10.74 21.43
C VAL A 110 34.06 -10.93 22.90
N THR A 111 33.57 -9.88 23.57
CA THR A 111 33.08 -9.97 24.94
C THR A 111 31.86 -10.88 25.03
N ALA A 112 30.85 -10.73 24.16
CA ALA A 112 29.65 -11.57 24.14
C ALA A 112 29.90 -13.05 23.82
N SER A 113 31.09 -13.37 23.28
CA SER A 113 31.51 -14.74 22.95
C SER A 113 32.40 -15.35 24.05
N ASP A 114 32.71 -14.62 25.11
CA ASP A 114 33.53 -15.09 26.24
C ASP A 114 32.75 -16.09 27.11
N ALA A 115 32.80 -17.36 26.72
CA ALA A 115 32.13 -18.45 27.43
C ALA A 115 32.64 -18.66 28.87
N SER A 116 33.80 -18.09 29.24
CA SER A 116 34.35 -18.19 30.59
C SER A 116 33.68 -17.23 31.58
N ASN A 117 33.01 -16.18 31.08
CA ASN A 117 32.38 -15.16 31.90
C ASN A 117 30.84 -15.27 31.84
N PRO A 118 30.17 -15.62 32.96
CA PRO A 118 28.70 -15.71 32.98
C PRO A 118 28.00 -14.36 32.80
N ALA A 119 28.70 -13.23 33.02
CA ALA A 119 28.21 -11.88 32.79
C ALA A 119 28.65 -11.30 31.43
N ALA A 120 29.21 -12.13 30.53
CA ALA A 120 29.74 -11.69 29.25
C ALA A 120 28.72 -10.96 28.36
N ALA A 121 27.48 -11.46 28.32
CA ALA A 121 26.41 -10.86 27.54
C ALA A 121 25.97 -9.50 28.13
N ASP A 122 25.90 -9.40 29.46
CA ASP A 122 25.61 -8.14 30.17
C ASP A 122 26.72 -7.10 29.94
N GLU A 123 27.99 -7.50 30.06
CA GLU A 123 29.13 -6.63 29.81
C GLU A 123 29.14 -6.12 28.36
N ALA A 124 28.82 -7.00 27.40
CA ALA A 124 28.70 -6.62 26.00
C ALA A 124 27.53 -5.66 25.76
N PHE A 125 26.40 -5.86 26.43
CA PHE A 125 25.27 -4.94 26.35
C PHE A 125 25.61 -3.57 26.95
N ASP A 126 26.22 -3.52 28.14
CA ASP A 126 26.63 -2.29 28.79
C ASP A 126 27.59 -1.46 27.93
N LEU A 127 28.51 -2.12 27.20
CA LEU A 127 29.39 -1.47 26.24
C LEU A 127 28.61 -0.76 25.13
N VAL A 128 27.62 -1.42 24.54
CA VAL A 128 26.78 -0.86 23.48
C VAL A 128 25.81 0.19 24.05
N ALA A 129 25.20 -0.07 25.20
CA ALA A 129 24.21 0.82 25.80
C ALA A 129 24.82 2.16 26.21
N THR A 130 26.07 2.17 26.65
CA THR A 130 26.76 3.37 27.14
C THR A 130 27.67 4.04 26.12
N MET A 131 27.78 3.53 24.88
CA MET A 131 28.75 4.04 23.91
C MET A 131 28.48 5.47 23.43
N ARG A 132 27.19 5.87 23.39
CA ARG A 132 26.80 7.24 23.06
C ARG A 132 27.25 8.21 24.15
N ASP A 133 26.93 7.91 25.40
CA ASP A 133 27.18 8.80 26.52
C ASP A 133 28.67 8.87 26.89
N LYS A 134 29.37 7.74 26.84
CA LYS A 134 30.80 7.67 27.21
C LYS A 134 31.72 8.16 26.10
N TYR A 135 31.38 7.94 24.83
CA TYR A 135 32.31 8.14 23.73
C TYR A 135 31.77 9.03 22.60
N GLY A 136 30.52 9.48 22.66
CA GLY A 136 29.90 10.29 21.62
C GLY A 136 29.61 9.50 20.33
N VAL A 137 29.55 8.18 20.39
CA VAL A 137 29.37 7.31 19.22
C VAL A 137 27.98 6.69 19.25
N ALA A 138 27.18 6.87 18.20
CA ALA A 138 25.87 6.23 18.11
C ALA A 138 26.01 4.73 17.74
N PRO A 139 25.27 3.84 18.41
CA PRO A 139 25.21 2.42 18.05
C PRO A 139 24.52 2.24 16.69
N ARG A 140 24.79 1.11 16.05
CA ARG A 140 24.11 0.65 14.82
C ARG A 140 23.53 -0.74 15.05
N LEU A 141 22.68 -1.24 14.13
CA LEU A 141 22.09 -2.57 14.25
C LEU A 141 23.14 -3.66 14.53
N ARG A 142 24.24 -3.66 13.77
CA ARG A 142 25.38 -4.58 13.95
C ARG A 142 26.05 -4.53 15.33
N SER A 143 25.88 -3.45 16.10
CA SER A 143 26.38 -3.32 17.47
C SER A 143 25.57 -4.21 18.42
N TYR A 144 24.26 -4.36 18.17
CA TYR A 144 23.34 -5.13 19.00
C TYR A 144 23.30 -6.63 18.64
N SER A 145 23.46 -6.99 17.37
CA SER A 145 23.43 -8.39 16.90
C SER A 145 24.24 -9.38 17.77
N PRO A 146 25.51 -9.12 18.16
CA PRO A 146 26.25 -10.06 18.99
C PRO A 146 25.69 -10.20 20.41
N VAL A 147 25.15 -9.12 20.97
CA VAL A 147 24.55 -9.09 22.31
C VAL A 147 23.25 -9.91 22.30
N LEU A 148 22.40 -9.66 21.32
CA LEU A 148 21.14 -10.37 21.17
C LEU A 148 21.36 -11.88 20.91
N ALA A 149 22.35 -12.22 20.08
CA ALA A 149 22.73 -13.61 19.86
C ALA A 149 23.21 -14.30 21.16
N ALA A 150 23.91 -13.58 22.05
CA ALA A 150 24.34 -14.11 23.33
C ALA A 150 23.16 -14.33 24.30
N PHE A 151 22.25 -13.37 24.44
CA PHE A 151 21.05 -13.55 25.27
C PHE A 151 20.10 -14.62 24.71
N ARG A 152 19.98 -14.74 23.38
CA ARG A 152 19.25 -15.85 22.73
C ARG A 152 19.84 -17.20 23.09
N ARG A 153 21.17 -17.36 23.03
CA ARG A 153 21.85 -18.61 23.44
C ARG A 153 21.65 -18.92 24.92
N ALA A 154 21.66 -17.89 25.77
CA ALA A 154 21.41 -18.02 27.20
C ALA A 154 19.94 -18.29 27.56
N GLY A 155 19.00 -18.04 26.63
CA GLY A 155 17.56 -18.13 26.87
C GLY A 155 17.01 -17.02 27.77
N ASP A 156 17.73 -15.90 27.92
CA ASP A 156 17.34 -14.79 28.80
C ASP A 156 16.45 -13.80 28.04
N ALA A 157 15.15 -14.06 28.05
CA ALA A 157 14.14 -13.24 27.38
C ALA A 157 14.10 -11.80 27.92
N GLY A 158 14.16 -11.63 29.24
CA GLY A 158 14.08 -10.31 29.87
C GLY A 158 15.22 -9.38 29.41
N LYS A 159 16.44 -9.90 29.33
CA LYS A 159 17.58 -9.14 28.81
C LYS A 159 17.51 -8.91 27.30
N ALA A 160 17.02 -9.87 26.53
CA ALA A 160 16.76 -9.67 25.10
C ALA A 160 15.76 -8.52 24.85
N TYR A 161 14.71 -8.40 25.68
CA TYR A 161 13.75 -7.29 25.61
C TYR A 161 14.38 -5.95 25.98
N ALA A 162 15.30 -5.93 26.95
CA ALA A 162 16.06 -4.73 27.29
C ALA A 162 16.93 -4.26 26.11
N VAL A 163 17.49 -5.19 25.32
CA VAL A 163 18.21 -4.86 24.08
C VAL A 163 17.27 -4.21 23.06
N ASP A 164 16.11 -4.79 22.79
CA ASP A 164 15.12 -4.25 21.85
C ASP A 164 14.62 -2.85 22.28
N ALA A 165 14.35 -2.67 23.57
CA ALA A 165 13.95 -1.35 24.11
C ALA A 165 15.06 -0.30 23.95
N HIS A 166 16.33 -0.68 24.12
CA HIS A 166 17.46 0.24 23.92
C HIS A 166 17.74 0.53 22.43
N MET A 167 17.52 -0.45 21.55
CA MET A 167 17.54 -0.26 20.10
C MET A 167 16.51 0.81 19.68
N GLU A 168 15.27 0.70 20.15
CA GLU A 168 14.21 1.66 19.90
C GLU A 168 14.56 3.06 20.45
N ALA A 169 15.00 3.15 21.70
CA ALA A 169 15.47 4.41 22.30
C ALA A 169 16.66 5.04 21.55
N SER A 170 17.44 4.22 20.84
CA SER A 170 18.56 4.65 20.01
C SER A 170 18.18 4.94 18.54
N ALA A 171 16.90 4.82 18.18
CA ALA A 171 16.38 4.91 16.82
C ALA A 171 17.05 3.91 15.85
N VAL A 172 17.30 2.69 16.32
CA VAL A 172 17.84 1.58 15.53
C VAL A 172 16.73 0.53 15.35
N ALA A 173 16.24 0.37 14.13
CA ALA A 173 15.23 -0.64 13.81
C ALA A 173 15.90 -2.03 13.65
N PRO A 174 15.32 -3.10 14.22
CA PRO A 174 15.77 -4.47 13.96
C PRO A 174 15.39 -4.92 12.54
N GLU A 175 16.22 -5.78 11.96
CA GLU A 175 15.91 -6.51 10.73
C GLU A 175 15.43 -7.94 11.08
N GLU A 176 15.08 -8.74 10.07
CA GLU A 176 14.57 -10.10 10.25
C GLU A 176 15.40 -10.96 11.23
N PRO A 177 16.75 -11.04 11.16
CA PRO A 177 17.51 -11.90 12.06
C PRO A 177 17.37 -11.53 13.54
N GLU A 178 17.34 -10.22 13.85
CA GLU A 178 17.14 -9.75 15.21
C GLU A 178 15.70 -10.01 15.70
N ILE A 179 14.69 -9.80 14.84
CA ILE A 179 13.30 -10.07 15.18
C ILE A 179 13.09 -11.58 15.40
N ALA A 180 13.66 -12.43 14.55
CA ALA A 180 13.60 -13.89 14.68
C ALA A 180 14.27 -14.37 15.98
N ALA A 181 15.38 -13.76 16.38
CA ALA A 181 16.04 -14.06 17.66
C ALA A 181 15.16 -13.67 18.87
N LEU A 182 14.53 -12.50 18.83
CA LEU A 182 13.58 -12.03 19.85
C LEU A 182 12.32 -12.90 19.91
N PHE A 183 11.81 -13.34 18.76
CA PHE A 183 10.71 -14.28 18.67
C PHE A 183 11.08 -15.63 19.29
N ASP A 184 12.23 -16.21 18.93
CA ASP A 184 12.70 -17.52 19.41
C ASP A 184 12.86 -17.53 20.94
N VAL A 185 13.50 -16.51 21.51
CA VAL A 185 13.67 -16.43 22.97
C VAL A 185 12.32 -16.24 23.68
N SER A 186 11.38 -15.49 23.09
CA SER A 186 10.03 -15.31 23.62
C SER A 186 9.21 -16.60 23.58
N ALA A 187 9.28 -17.32 22.47
CA ALA A 187 8.62 -18.61 22.29
C ALA A 187 9.14 -19.65 23.31
N LYS A 188 10.46 -19.69 23.51
CA LYS A 188 11.09 -20.55 24.53
C LYS A 188 10.71 -20.17 25.95
N ALA A 189 10.65 -18.87 26.27
CA ALA A 189 10.15 -18.39 27.56
C ALA A 189 8.66 -18.68 27.74
N GLY A 190 7.87 -18.71 26.66
CA GLY A 190 6.42 -18.82 26.70
C GLY A 190 5.70 -17.51 26.93
N ASP A 191 6.37 -16.40 26.63
CA ASP A 191 5.78 -15.07 26.68
C ASP A 191 4.94 -14.85 25.40
N ALA A 192 3.68 -15.27 25.46
CA ALA A 192 2.79 -15.23 24.30
C ALA A 192 2.53 -13.81 23.79
N ASP A 193 2.52 -12.81 24.68
CA ASP A 193 2.31 -11.40 24.31
C ASP A 193 3.51 -10.89 23.50
N LYS A 194 4.73 -11.20 23.95
CA LYS A 194 5.94 -10.87 23.18
C LYS A 194 6.06 -11.63 21.87
N VAL A 195 5.65 -12.90 21.82
CA VAL A 195 5.58 -13.64 20.56
C VAL A 195 4.62 -12.96 19.57
N TYR A 196 3.45 -12.51 20.03
CA TYR A 196 2.48 -11.79 19.20
C TYR A 196 3.07 -10.46 18.70
N GLU A 197 3.71 -9.69 19.58
CA GLU A 197 4.37 -8.43 19.26
C GLU A 197 5.43 -8.60 18.17
N TYR A 198 6.34 -9.57 18.31
CA TYR A 198 7.40 -9.82 17.34
C TYR A 198 6.89 -10.40 16.02
N MET A 199 5.79 -11.14 16.01
CA MET A 199 5.12 -11.55 14.77
C MET A 199 4.63 -10.34 13.96
N HIS A 200 4.06 -9.33 14.62
CA HIS A 200 3.65 -8.08 13.95
C HIS A 200 4.84 -7.21 13.55
N LYS A 201 5.92 -7.23 14.33
CA LYS A 201 7.17 -6.54 13.95
C LYS A 201 7.71 -7.16 12.66
N LEU A 202 7.75 -8.49 12.59
CA LEU A 202 8.18 -9.23 11.42
C LEU A 202 7.32 -8.90 10.19
N SER A 203 5.99 -8.92 10.31
CA SER A 203 5.08 -8.63 9.20
C SER A 203 5.15 -7.20 8.66
N ARG A 204 5.69 -6.25 9.46
CA ARG A 204 5.92 -4.86 9.02
C ARG A 204 7.31 -4.63 8.46
N THR A 205 8.27 -5.49 8.83
CA THR A 205 9.68 -5.34 8.44
C THR A 205 10.01 -6.11 7.17
N VAL A 206 9.37 -7.26 6.94
CA VAL A 206 9.62 -8.11 5.76
C VAL A 206 8.32 -8.61 5.13
N ASP A 207 8.30 -8.65 3.80
CA ASP A 207 7.18 -9.19 3.03
C ASP A 207 7.13 -10.73 3.11
N CYS A 208 8.30 -11.35 3.06
CA CYS A 208 8.49 -12.80 3.09
C CYS A 208 9.61 -13.13 4.08
N VAL A 209 9.38 -14.14 4.92
CA VAL A 209 10.37 -14.63 5.87
C VAL A 209 11.29 -15.67 5.22
N GLY A 210 12.54 -15.71 5.65
CA GLY A 210 13.47 -16.77 5.32
C GLY A 210 13.11 -18.11 5.97
N GLU A 211 13.69 -19.19 5.46
CA GLU A 211 13.41 -20.56 5.91
C GLU A 211 13.71 -20.77 7.40
N GLU A 212 14.83 -20.23 7.91
CA GLU A 212 15.19 -20.33 9.35
C GLU A 212 14.12 -19.66 10.24
N THR A 213 13.65 -18.48 9.85
CA THR A 213 12.58 -17.77 10.56
C THR A 213 11.26 -18.54 10.50
N ALA A 214 10.93 -19.12 9.35
CA ALA A 214 9.75 -19.95 9.18
C ALA A 214 9.74 -21.17 10.12
N GLU A 215 10.88 -21.86 10.27
CA GLU A 215 11.03 -22.97 11.21
C GLU A 215 10.77 -22.54 12.67
N VAL A 216 11.27 -21.36 13.06
CA VAL A 216 11.04 -20.79 14.40
C VAL A 216 9.55 -20.48 14.61
N LEU A 217 8.89 -19.86 13.64
CA LEU A 217 7.44 -19.57 13.68
C LEU A 217 6.62 -20.85 13.81
N GLU A 218 6.91 -21.86 12.98
CA GLU A 218 6.25 -23.16 13.03
C GLU A 218 6.46 -23.86 14.38
N GLY A 219 7.65 -23.73 14.96
CA GLY A 219 7.98 -24.26 16.28
C GLY A 219 7.09 -23.69 17.39
N TRP A 220 6.80 -22.39 17.36
CA TRP A 220 5.85 -21.78 18.30
C TRP A 220 4.46 -22.38 18.15
N PHE A 221 3.89 -22.37 16.94
CA PHE A 221 2.51 -22.83 16.73
C PHE A 221 2.32 -24.32 17.00
N ARG A 222 3.36 -25.15 16.88
CA ARG A 222 3.32 -26.57 17.26
C ARG A 222 3.47 -26.82 18.77
N SER A 223 3.71 -25.78 19.57
CA SER A 223 3.94 -25.91 21.02
C SER A 223 2.65 -25.87 21.84
N ASP A 224 2.66 -26.52 23.00
CA ASP A 224 1.56 -26.46 23.98
C ASP A 224 1.31 -25.03 24.48
N LYS A 225 2.36 -24.22 24.54
CA LYS A 225 2.28 -22.81 24.97
C LYS A 225 1.42 -21.99 24.03
N ALA A 226 1.58 -22.17 22.72
CA ALA A 226 0.74 -21.50 21.72
C ALA A 226 -0.73 -21.96 21.78
N ALA A 227 -0.97 -23.23 22.13
CA ALA A 227 -2.33 -23.76 22.29
C ALA A 227 -3.12 -23.14 23.45
N MET A 228 -2.40 -22.60 24.44
CA MET A 228 -2.95 -21.95 25.64
C MET A 228 -2.94 -20.42 25.60
N ALA A 229 -2.36 -19.83 24.54
CA ALA A 229 -2.14 -18.38 24.47
C ALA A 229 -3.40 -17.55 24.17
N GLY A 230 -4.40 -18.15 23.51
CA GLY A 230 -5.57 -17.44 23.02
C GLY A 230 -6.75 -17.37 23.98
N LYS A 231 -7.64 -16.41 23.71
CA LYS A 231 -8.91 -16.24 24.44
C LYS A 231 -10.00 -17.09 23.81
N ALA A 232 -10.65 -17.93 24.62
CA ALA A 232 -11.75 -18.79 24.17
C ALA A 232 -12.98 -17.97 23.73
N GLU A 233 -13.31 -16.90 24.46
CA GLU A 233 -14.37 -15.97 24.11
C GLU A 233 -13.80 -14.69 23.52
N TRP A 234 -14.32 -14.29 22.36
CA TRP A 234 -13.94 -13.08 21.64
C TRP A 234 -15.12 -12.57 20.82
N ASP A 235 -15.14 -11.25 20.59
CA ASP A 235 -16.21 -10.57 19.85
C ASP A 235 -15.84 -10.47 18.37
N ALA A 236 -16.59 -11.16 17.53
CA ALA A 236 -16.38 -11.17 16.09
C ALA A 236 -16.64 -9.81 15.43
N CYS A 237 -17.55 -8.99 15.95
CA CYS A 237 -17.78 -7.64 15.43
C CYS A 237 -16.56 -6.75 15.73
N ASN A 238 -16.09 -6.75 16.98
CA ASN A 238 -14.89 -6.01 17.36
C ASN A 238 -13.65 -6.42 16.55
N VAL A 239 -13.46 -7.72 16.28
CA VAL A 239 -12.36 -8.19 15.42
C VAL A 239 -12.50 -7.66 14.00
N LYS A 240 -13.70 -7.68 13.41
CA LYS A 240 -13.94 -7.15 12.07
C LYS A 240 -13.66 -5.65 12.01
N ASP A 241 -14.17 -4.89 12.97
CA ASP A 241 -13.96 -3.44 13.06
C ASP A 241 -12.46 -3.13 13.17
N ALA A 242 -11.72 -3.90 13.98
CA ALA A 242 -10.28 -3.76 14.11
C ALA A 242 -9.52 -4.10 12.82
N ILE A 243 -9.98 -5.08 12.02
CA ILE A 243 -9.36 -5.39 10.72
C ILE A 243 -9.51 -4.20 9.77
N VAL A 244 -10.72 -3.63 9.70
CA VAL A 244 -10.99 -2.46 8.85
C VAL A 244 -10.17 -1.25 9.31
N ALA A 245 -10.13 -1.00 10.61
CA ALA A 245 -9.35 0.11 11.18
C ALA A 245 -7.83 0.00 10.93
N ASN A 246 -7.32 -1.21 10.68
CA ASN A 246 -5.90 -1.45 10.39
C ASN A 246 -5.57 -1.52 8.89
N GLY A 247 -6.50 -1.17 7.98
CA GLY A 247 -6.26 -1.21 6.53
C GLY A 247 -6.34 -2.62 5.90
N GLY A 248 -6.96 -3.58 6.61
CA GLY A 248 -7.12 -4.95 6.14
C GLY A 248 -6.03 -5.92 6.62
N GLY A 249 -6.33 -7.22 6.55
CA GLY A 249 -5.38 -8.31 6.80
C GLY A 249 -4.96 -8.57 8.26
N CYS A 250 -5.15 -7.63 9.20
CA CYS A 250 -4.71 -7.80 10.59
C CYS A 250 -5.59 -7.06 11.62
N HIS A 251 -5.86 -7.67 12.79
CA HIS A 251 -6.71 -7.09 13.83
C HIS A 251 -5.97 -6.54 15.07
N ARG A 252 -4.77 -7.05 15.39
CA ARG A 252 -3.92 -6.60 16.53
C ARG A 252 -4.55 -6.68 17.93
N LEU A 253 -5.53 -7.56 18.16
CA LEU A 253 -6.23 -7.71 19.45
C LEU A 253 -5.66 -8.82 20.36
N GLY A 254 -4.52 -9.42 19.98
CA GLY A 254 -3.92 -10.56 20.67
C GLY A 254 -4.37 -11.91 20.10
N TRP A 255 -4.04 -13.00 20.80
CA TRP A 255 -4.38 -14.36 20.36
C TRP A 255 -5.87 -14.68 20.54
N LEU A 256 -6.49 -15.27 19.52
CA LEU A 256 -7.91 -15.66 19.51
C LEU A 256 -8.05 -17.19 19.41
N GLY A 257 -9.08 -17.72 20.06
CA GLY A 257 -9.36 -19.16 20.09
C GLY A 257 -8.56 -19.90 21.17
N SER A 258 -8.86 -21.17 21.35
CA SER A 258 -8.19 -22.02 22.33
C SER A 258 -7.98 -23.43 21.77
N GLY A 259 -6.90 -24.09 22.16
CA GLY A 259 -6.58 -25.44 21.73
C GLY A 259 -5.44 -25.51 20.71
N PRO A 260 -5.05 -26.72 20.27
CA PRO A 260 -3.89 -26.91 19.42
C PRO A 260 -4.08 -26.26 18.04
N TRP A 261 -3.01 -25.65 17.53
CA TRP A 261 -2.98 -25.11 16.18
C TRP A 261 -2.78 -26.19 15.13
N THR A 262 -3.42 -26.04 13.98
CA THR A 262 -3.13 -26.85 12.79
C THR A 262 -2.12 -26.10 11.92
N VAL A 263 -0.89 -26.61 11.82
CA VAL A 263 0.23 -25.97 11.10
C VAL A 263 0.59 -26.77 9.86
N GLN A 264 0.53 -26.13 8.69
CA GLN A 264 0.80 -26.77 7.40
C GLN A 264 1.56 -25.82 6.47
N ARG A 265 2.45 -26.37 5.64
CA ARG A 265 3.05 -25.65 4.51
C ARG A 265 2.20 -25.88 3.27
N VAL A 266 1.75 -24.79 2.65
CA VAL A 266 0.75 -24.81 1.57
C VAL A 266 1.10 -23.80 0.50
N ARG A 267 0.46 -23.92 -0.67
CA ARG A 267 0.51 -22.90 -1.72
C ARG A 267 -0.76 -22.05 -1.71
N VAL A 268 -0.65 -20.87 -2.30
CA VAL A 268 -1.76 -19.96 -2.53
C VAL A 268 -1.98 -19.85 -4.03
N GLY A 269 -3.22 -20.06 -4.47
CA GLY A 269 -3.60 -19.94 -5.88
C GLY A 269 -3.60 -18.50 -6.38
N GLY A 270 -3.65 -18.29 -7.70
CA GLY A 270 -3.62 -16.95 -8.31
C GLY A 270 -4.78 -16.02 -7.95
N ASN A 271 -5.85 -16.56 -7.34
CA ASN A 271 -6.98 -15.81 -6.79
C ASN A 271 -6.80 -15.44 -5.29
N GLY A 272 -5.65 -15.73 -4.70
CA GLY A 272 -5.35 -15.51 -3.29
C GLY A 272 -5.92 -16.57 -2.33
N GLN A 273 -6.42 -17.71 -2.83
CA GLN A 273 -6.98 -18.77 -2.01
C GLN A 273 -5.90 -19.74 -1.49
N CYS A 274 -5.89 -19.99 -0.19
CA CYS A 274 -5.01 -20.94 0.48
C CYS A 274 -5.47 -22.38 0.23
N GLU A 275 -4.58 -23.24 -0.29
CA GLU A 275 -4.89 -24.66 -0.57
C GLU A 275 -5.12 -25.51 0.69
N GLY A 276 -4.65 -25.06 1.86
CA GLY A 276 -4.80 -25.81 3.12
C GLY A 276 -6.14 -25.60 3.81
N CYS A 277 -6.50 -24.33 4.06
CA CYS A 277 -7.71 -23.98 4.80
C CYS A 277 -8.88 -23.53 3.90
N GLY A 278 -8.64 -23.28 2.60
CA GLY A 278 -9.64 -22.76 1.67
C GLY A 278 -9.98 -21.28 1.85
N CYS A 279 -9.42 -20.60 2.86
CA CYS A 279 -9.60 -19.18 3.08
C CYS A 279 -8.88 -18.35 2.01
N ARG A 280 -9.39 -17.15 1.73
CA ARG A 280 -8.78 -16.19 0.81
C ARG A 280 -8.00 -15.13 1.60
N LEU A 281 -6.77 -14.84 1.18
CA LEU A 281 -5.97 -13.76 1.76
C LEU A 281 -6.64 -12.41 1.50
N ALA A 282 -6.52 -11.50 2.48
CA ALA A 282 -7.02 -10.14 2.35
C ALA A 282 -6.14 -9.31 1.38
N CYS A 283 -6.75 -8.35 0.71
CA CYS A 283 -6.01 -7.23 0.14
C CYS A 283 -5.65 -6.30 1.31
N VAL A 284 -4.38 -5.97 1.47
CA VAL A 284 -3.89 -5.07 2.52
C VAL A 284 -3.56 -3.75 1.86
N ASP A 285 -4.22 -2.70 2.32
CA ASP A 285 -3.96 -1.35 1.82
C ASP A 285 -2.68 -0.79 2.45
N ILE A 286 -1.96 0.03 1.70
CA ILE A 286 -0.81 0.76 2.25
C ILE A 286 -1.34 1.91 3.11
N ASP A 287 -0.76 2.08 4.29
CA ASP A 287 -1.15 3.13 5.23
C ASP A 287 -1.11 4.53 4.57
N VAL A 288 -2.16 5.33 4.79
CA VAL A 288 -2.31 6.65 4.16
C VAL A 288 -1.24 7.62 4.64
N GLU A 289 -0.86 7.57 5.93
CA GLU A 289 0.18 8.45 6.48
C GLU A 289 1.56 8.06 5.97
N GLU A 290 1.83 6.76 5.82
CA GLU A 290 3.05 6.27 5.18
C GLU A 290 3.12 6.66 3.70
N THR A 291 2.02 6.53 2.97
CA THR A 291 1.90 6.95 1.57
C THR A 291 2.17 8.45 1.43
N GLN A 292 1.63 9.27 2.35
CA GLN A 292 1.90 10.71 2.37
C GLN A 292 3.36 11.03 2.67
N ARG A 293 3.97 10.40 3.69
CA ARG A 293 5.39 10.59 4.02
C ARG A 293 6.30 10.19 2.85
N PHE A 294 5.95 9.12 2.14
CA PHE A 294 6.65 8.70 0.94
C PHE A 294 6.51 9.74 -0.17
N ALA A 295 5.30 10.22 -0.45
CA ALA A 295 5.04 11.27 -1.44
C ALA A 295 5.84 12.56 -1.14
N ASP A 296 5.84 13.01 0.12
CA ASP A 296 6.60 14.18 0.56
C ASP A 296 8.12 13.98 0.38
N SER A 297 8.62 12.78 0.65
CA SER A 297 10.04 12.44 0.47
C SER A 297 10.43 12.44 -1.01
N VAL A 298 9.59 11.88 -1.87
CA VAL A 298 9.79 11.88 -3.33
C VAL A 298 9.76 13.31 -3.86
N ALA A 299 8.79 14.12 -3.45
CA ALA A 299 8.71 15.54 -3.81
C ALA A 299 9.96 16.31 -3.34
N GLY A 300 10.41 16.08 -2.11
CA GLY A 300 11.63 16.66 -1.56
C GLY A 300 12.89 16.31 -2.38
N LEU A 301 13.00 15.05 -2.83
CA LEU A 301 14.10 14.62 -3.70
C LEU A 301 14.02 15.23 -5.11
N ALA A 302 12.82 15.31 -5.69
CA ALA A 302 12.61 15.92 -6.99
C ALA A 302 12.99 17.42 -6.98
N LEU A 303 12.57 18.16 -5.95
CA LEU A 303 12.89 19.58 -5.77
C LEU A 303 14.39 19.86 -5.58
N GLN A 304 15.18 18.88 -5.13
CA GLN A 304 16.64 19.01 -5.03
C GLN A 304 17.36 18.79 -6.35
N ARG A 305 16.76 18.05 -7.30
CA ARG A 305 17.41 17.59 -8.54
C ARG A 305 16.92 18.35 -9.78
N GLU A 306 15.64 18.71 -9.82
CA GLU A 306 15.00 19.44 -10.91
C GLU A 306 15.01 20.96 -10.68
N THR A 307 14.71 21.73 -11.73
CA THR A 307 14.40 23.15 -11.54
C THR A 307 13.11 23.25 -10.71
N LYS A 308 13.22 23.81 -9.50
CA LYS A 308 12.12 23.96 -8.53
C LYS A 308 10.80 24.41 -9.16
N THR A 309 10.86 25.30 -10.14
CA THR A 309 9.69 25.85 -10.85
C THR A 309 8.93 24.82 -11.68
N ASN A 310 9.60 23.88 -12.34
CA ASN A 310 8.96 22.90 -13.23
C ASN A 310 8.18 21.85 -12.44
N PHE A 311 8.74 21.37 -11.34
CA PHE A 311 8.07 20.36 -10.51
C PHE A 311 6.87 20.95 -9.75
N SER A 312 6.98 22.17 -9.20
CA SER A 312 5.84 22.83 -8.56
C SER A 312 4.69 23.11 -9.52
N GLN A 313 4.96 23.48 -10.78
CA GLN A 313 3.93 23.62 -11.81
C GLN A 313 3.21 22.29 -12.10
N PHE A 314 3.94 21.17 -12.11
CA PHE A 314 3.34 19.85 -12.27
C PHE A 314 2.47 19.46 -11.08
N GLN A 315 2.86 19.79 -9.84
CA GLN A 315 2.04 19.55 -8.64
C GLN A 315 0.70 20.31 -8.72
N GLU A 316 0.75 21.61 -9.04
CA GLU A 316 -0.46 22.44 -9.22
C GLU A 316 -1.35 21.91 -10.36
N TRP A 317 -0.72 21.46 -11.46
CA TRP A 317 -1.44 20.85 -12.57
C TRP A 317 -2.14 19.55 -12.14
N LEU A 318 -1.45 18.67 -11.43
CA LEU A 318 -2.00 17.40 -10.98
C LEU A 318 -3.19 17.59 -10.02
N GLU A 319 -3.09 18.53 -9.08
CA GLU A 319 -4.18 18.89 -8.16
C GLU A 319 -5.41 19.43 -8.91
N GLY A 320 -5.20 20.16 -10.01
CA GLY A 320 -6.27 20.78 -10.81
C GLY A 320 -6.94 19.88 -11.85
N HIS A 321 -6.35 18.72 -12.21
CA HIS A 321 -6.78 17.91 -13.37
C HIS A 321 -7.41 16.55 -13.02
N GLY A 322 -7.73 16.31 -11.75
CA GLY A 322 -8.66 15.26 -11.32
C GLY A 322 -8.03 13.90 -10.97
N ALA A 323 -8.89 12.97 -10.56
CA ALA A 323 -8.53 11.63 -10.11
C ALA A 323 -8.27 10.69 -11.29
N TYR A 324 -7.05 10.18 -11.37
CA TYR A 324 -6.66 9.16 -12.35
C TYR A 324 -6.64 7.78 -11.67
N GLU A 325 -7.31 6.80 -12.27
CA GLU A 325 -7.29 5.40 -11.79
C GLU A 325 -5.96 4.69 -12.12
N ALA A 326 -5.26 5.17 -13.14
CA ALA A 326 -3.97 4.63 -13.55
C ALA A 326 -3.05 5.74 -14.06
N ILE A 327 -1.76 5.63 -13.71
CA ILE A 327 -0.68 6.45 -14.28
C ILE A 327 0.23 5.52 -15.08
N VAL A 328 0.57 5.95 -16.29
CA VAL A 328 1.32 5.14 -17.25
C VAL A 328 2.73 5.68 -17.44
N ASP A 329 3.75 4.86 -17.21
CA ASP A 329 5.12 5.16 -17.65
C ASP A 329 5.25 4.89 -19.16
N GLY A 330 4.96 5.92 -19.96
CA GLY A 330 4.94 5.81 -21.41
C GLY A 330 6.29 5.43 -22.02
N ALA A 331 7.40 5.84 -21.40
CA ALA A 331 8.74 5.51 -21.89
C ALA A 331 9.06 4.03 -21.67
N ASN A 332 8.72 3.49 -20.50
CA ASN A 332 8.92 2.08 -20.21
C ASN A 332 8.15 1.18 -21.20
N ILE A 333 6.87 1.49 -21.43
CA ILE A 333 6.01 0.71 -22.33
C ILE A 333 6.52 0.78 -23.76
N ALA A 334 6.77 1.98 -24.28
CA ALA A 334 7.13 2.16 -25.68
C ALA A 334 8.54 1.63 -26.03
N LEU A 335 9.40 1.40 -25.03
CA LEU A 335 10.73 0.80 -25.19
C LEU A 335 10.76 -0.69 -24.81
N TYR A 336 9.65 -1.25 -24.33
CA TYR A 336 9.60 -2.64 -23.91
C TYR A 336 9.86 -3.58 -25.09
N GLN A 337 10.90 -4.42 -24.93
CA GLN A 337 11.41 -5.33 -25.97
C GLN A 337 11.87 -4.64 -27.28
N GLN A 338 12.21 -3.35 -27.24
CA GLN A 338 12.74 -2.61 -28.38
C GLN A 338 14.28 -2.60 -28.46
N ASN A 339 14.96 -3.51 -27.74
CA ASN A 339 16.43 -3.56 -27.68
C ASN A 339 17.04 -4.32 -28.88
N PHE A 340 16.80 -3.84 -30.10
CA PHE A 340 17.39 -4.36 -31.34
C PHE A 340 17.80 -3.21 -32.28
N ALA A 341 18.55 -3.51 -33.36
CA ALA A 341 19.24 -2.50 -34.16
C ALA A 341 18.32 -1.44 -34.80
N GLU A 342 17.07 -1.79 -35.11
CA GLU A 342 16.03 -0.86 -35.60
C GLU A 342 14.92 -0.61 -34.57
N GLY A 343 15.11 -1.07 -33.34
CA GLY A 343 14.14 -0.89 -32.26
C GLY A 343 14.06 0.57 -31.87
N GLY A 344 12.82 1.04 -31.66
CA GLY A 344 12.53 2.44 -31.41
C GLY A 344 11.26 2.60 -30.58
N PHE A 345 10.87 3.84 -30.32
CA PHE A 345 9.70 4.15 -29.51
C PHE A 345 8.42 3.63 -30.19
N SER A 346 7.80 2.61 -29.62
CA SER A 346 6.59 2.00 -30.16
C SER A 346 5.33 2.66 -29.62
N LEU A 347 4.73 3.54 -30.44
CA LEU A 347 3.42 4.14 -30.11
C LEU A 347 2.29 3.11 -30.10
N THR A 348 2.41 2.03 -30.88
CA THR A 348 1.41 0.96 -30.92
C THR A 348 1.35 0.16 -29.62
N GLN A 349 2.49 -0.09 -28.97
CA GLN A 349 2.52 -0.69 -27.64
C GLN A 349 1.86 0.21 -26.59
N LEU A 350 2.15 1.51 -26.64
CA LEU A 350 1.56 2.48 -25.73
C LEU A 350 0.04 2.58 -25.90
N ASP A 351 -0.43 2.69 -27.15
CA ASP A 351 -1.85 2.77 -27.49
C ASP A 351 -2.62 1.51 -27.06
N ALA A 352 -2.03 0.33 -27.24
CA ALA A 352 -2.63 -0.93 -26.78
C ALA A 352 -2.84 -0.96 -25.25
N VAL A 353 -1.84 -0.51 -24.47
CA VAL A 353 -1.97 -0.46 -23.00
C VAL A 353 -2.98 0.59 -22.57
N VAL A 354 -2.96 1.78 -23.17
CA VAL A 354 -3.94 2.84 -22.86
C VAL A 354 -5.37 2.39 -23.20
N THR A 355 -5.56 1.69 -24.32
CA THR A 355 -6.86 1.14 -24.72
C THR A 355 -7.35 0.08 -23.74
N GLU A 356 -6.51 -0.90 -23.39
CA GLU A 356 -6.87 -1.93 -22.40
C GLU A 356 -7.19 -1.33 -21.02
N LEU A 357 -6.42 -0.33 -20.57
CA LEU A 357 -6.71 0.36 -19.31
C LEU A 357 -8.04 1.12 -19.37
N ARG A 358 -8.36 1.77 -20.49
CA ARG A 358 -9.68 2.39 -20.69
C ARG A 358 -10.80 1.36 -20.66
N ASP A 359 -10.62 0.22 -21.33
CA ASP A 359 -11.63 -0.84 -21.37
C ASP A 359 -11.83 -1.46 -19.98
N ARG A 360 -10.75 -1.66 -19.22
CA ARG A 360 -10.76 -2.25 -17.87
C ARG A 360 -11.32 -1.31 -16.80
N TYR A 361 -11.03 -0.01 -16.90
CA TYR A 361 -11.48 1.01 -15.95
C TYR A 361 -12.67 1.83 -16.50
N ASN A 362 -13.36 1.33 -17.52
CA ASN A 362 -14.72 1.78 -17.79
C ASN A 362 -15.53 1.64 -16.50
N VAL A 363 -16.45 2.59 -16.29
CA VAL A 363 -17.18 3.00 -15.06
C VAL A 363 -17.73 1.87 -14.16
N CYS A 364 -17.60 0.61 -14.54
CA CYS A 364 -18.50 -0.50 -14.27
C CYS A 364 -18.18 -1.42 -13.08
N ASP A 365 -17.02 -1.37 -12.43
CA ASP A 365 -16.65 -2.48 -11.52
C ASP A 365 -16.29 -2.15 -10.05
N PHE A 366 -16.15 -0.89 -9.62
CA PHE A 366 -15.59 -0.63 -8.27
C PHE A 366 -16.23 0.48 -7.42
N TYR A 367 -17.21 1.24 -7.93
CA TYR A 367 -17.85 2.31 -7.15
C TYR A 367 -19.29 1.97 -6.74
N PRO A 368 -19.70 2.25 -5.48
CA PRO A 368 -21.11 2.23 -5.09
C PRO A 368 -21.96 3.05 -6.05
N GLY A 369 -23.13 2.53 -6.39
CA GLY A 369 -24.09 3.15 -7.29
C GLY A 369 -23.94 2.81 -8.77
N VAL A 370 -22.84 2.21 -9.23
CA VAL A 370 -22.62 1.93 -10.65
C VAL A 370 -23.60 0.90 -11.23
N SER A 371 -24.04 1.08 -12.48
CA SER A 371 -24.81 0.13 -13.28
C SER A 371 -24.28 -0.02 -14.70
N CYS A 372 -23.85 -1.23 -15.10
CA CYS A 372 -23.41 -1.54 -16.47
C CYS A 372 -23.90 -2.88 -17.00
N GLY A 373 -24.02 -2.99 -18.33
CA GLY A 373 -24.47 -4.20 -19.02
C GLY A 373 -25.89 -4.63 -18.64
N ASP A 374 -26.14 -5.96 -18.56
CA ASP A 374 -27.39 -6.50 -18.02
C ASP A 374 -27.54 -6.08 -16.55
N PRO A 375 -28.53 -5.24 -16.18
CA PRO A 375 -28.41 -4.22 -15.15
C PRO A 375 -27.89 -4.77 -13.83
N ARG A 376 -26.58 -4.61 -13.67
CA ARG A 376 -25.81 -4.98 -12.49
C ARG A 376 -25.51 -3.71 -11.73
N PHE A 377 -26.04 -3.58 -10.53
CA PHE A 377 -25.79 -2.48 -9.62
C PHE A 377 -24.70 -2.83 -8.60
N THR A 378 -23.90 -1.85 -8.22
CA THR A 378 -23.12 -1.89 -6.97
C THR A 378 -23.90 -1.13 -5.89
N GLY A 379 -24.28 -1.80 -4.79
CA GLY A 379 -24.99 -1.17 -3.69
C GLY A 379 -24.14 -0.15 -2.91
N GLY A 380 -24.79 0.64 -2.07
CA GLY A 380 -24.14 1.52 -1.08
C GLY A 380 -23.27 0.74 -0.08
N ASP A 381 -23.57 -0.55 0.11
CA ASP A 381 -22.81 -1.52 0.89
C ASP A 381 -21.58 -2.10 0.15
N GLY A 382 -21.33 -1.66 -1.09
CA GLY A 382 -20.24 -2.14 -1.96
C GLY A 382 -20.50 -3.50 -2.62
N ASN A 383 -21.65 -4.13 -2.39
CA ASN A 383 -21.96 -5.44 -2.97
C ASN A 383 -22.62 -5.32 -4.35
N ASN A 384 -22.22 -6.20 -5.27
CA ASN A 384 -22.80 -6.27 -6.60
C ASN A 384 -24.12 -7.08 -6.59
N PHE A 385 -25.13 -6.63 -7.33
CA PHE A 385 -26.38 -7.35 -7.53
C PHE A 385 -27.03 -7.03 -8.87
N TYR A 386 -27.87 -7.93 -9.38
CA TYR A 386 -28.59 -7.74 -10.64
C TYR A 386 -30.05 -7.39 -10.37
N PHE A 387 -30.60 -6.47 -11.15
CA PHE A 387 -32.03 -6.19 -11.17
C PHE A 387 -32.54 -6.24 -12.61
N HIS A 388 -33.14 -7.36 -13.00
CA HIS A 388 -33.54 -7.61 -14.38
C HIS A 388 -34.78 -6.84 -14.85
N GLY A 389 -35.55 -6.22 -13.94
CA GLY A 389 -36.75 -5.47 -14.31
C GLY A 389 -37.67 -6.20 -15.30
N LYS A 390 -38.22 -5.45 -16.25
CA LYS A 390 -38.94 -5.92 -17.43
C LYS A 390 -38.71 -4.96 -18.59
N LYS A 391 -38.71 -5.51 -19.81
CA LYS A 391 -38.67 -4.71 -21.04
C LYS A 391 -39.84 -3.73 -21.11
N ASP A 392 -39.56 -2.52 -21.59
CA ASP A 392 -40.48 -1.41 -21.86
C ASP A 392 -41.28 -1.00 -20.59
N HIS A 393 -40.62 -1.04 -19.43
CA HIS A 393 -41.20 -0.64 -18.15
C HIS A 393 -40.24 0.27 -17.38
N ASP A 394 -40.83 1.11 -16.52
CA ASP A 394 -40.10 2.04 -15.66
C ASP A 394 -40.03 1.50 -14.22
N PHE A 395 -38.87 1.63 -13.59
CA PHE A 395 -38.63 1.18 -12.23
C PHE A 395 -37.96 2.25 -11.37
N CYS A 396 -38.37 2.32 -10.11
CA CYS A 396 -37.82 3.19 -9.10
C CYS A 396 -36.47 2.68 -8.59
N ILE A 397 -35.41 3.40 -8.94
CA ILE A 397 -34.03 3.09 -8.58
C ILE A 397 -33.67 3.72 -7.23
N VAL A 398 -34.03 4.97 -7.02
CA VAL A 398 -33.84 5.71 -5.76
C VAL A 398 -35.10 6.52 -5.46
N SER A 399 -35.52 6.55 -4.20
CA SER A 399 -36.62 7.34 -3.70
C SER A 399 -36.35 7.73 -2.26
N ASP A 400 -36.12 9.00 -2.06
CA ASP A 400 -35.95 9.67 -0.77
C ASP A 400 -36.89 10.88 -0.71
N ALA A 401 -36.94 11.60 0.42
CA ALA A 401 -37.84 12.73 0.62
C ALA A 401 -37.70 13.81 -0.46
N ASP A 402 -36.46 14.13 -0.85
CA ASP A 402 -36.12 15.26 -1.74
C ASP A 402 -35.53 14.82 -3.08
N LEU A 403 -35.36 13.51 -3.33
CA LEU A 403 -34.81 12.95 -4.57
C LEU A 403 -35.55 11.67 -5.00
N HIS A 404 -35.95 11.59 -6.27
CA HIS A 404 -36.54 10.41 -6.87
C HIS A 404 -35.94 10.13 -8.24
N ILE A 405 -35.47 8.91 -8.47
CA ILE A 405 -34.85 8.48 -9.73
C ILE A 405 -35.54 7.21 -10.19
N ASN A 406 -36.11 7.27 -11.39
CA ASN A 406 -36.60 6.12 -12.12
C ASN A 406 -35.70 5.83 -13.31
N ALA A 407 -35.71 4.57 -13.75
CA ALA A 407 -35.03 4.11 -14.94
C ALA A 407 -36.00 3.40 -15.88
N HIS A 408 -35.91 3.72 -17.18
CA HIS A 408 -36.61 3.03 -18.25
C HIS A 408 -35.79 1.85 -18.75
N PHE A 409 -36.37 0.65 -18.75
CA PHE A 409 -35.69 -0.57 -19.16
C PHE A 409 -36.10 -0.95 -20.58
N ILE A 410 -35.13 -1.04 -21.48
CA ILE A 410 -35.30 -1.74 -22.76
C ILE A 410 -34.92 -3.19 -22.61
N GLY A 411 -35.25 -4.02 -23.59
CA GLY A 411 -34.83 -5.42 -23.55
C GLY A 411 -35.05 -6.21 -24.83
N LYS A 412 -34.47 -7.41 -24.84
CA LYS A 412 -34.62 -8.40 -25.90
C LYS A 412 -34.88 -9.77 -25.29
N ARG A 413 -35.79 -10.51 -25.92
CA ARG A 413 -36.14 -11.86 -25.53
C ARG A 413 -35.55 -12.85 -26.52
N ASN A 414 -34.69 -13.74 -26.03
CA ASN A 414 -34.28 -14.90 -26.79
C ASN A 414 -35.38 -15.99 -26.63
N PRO A 415 -36.00 -16.50 -27.72
CA PRO A 415 -37.06 -17.51 -27.65
C PRO A 415 -36.64 -18.81 -26.95
N THR A 416 -35.34 -19.08 -26.87
CA THR A 416 -34.79 -20.26 -26.18
C THR A 416 -34.60 -20.06 -24.68
N MET A 417 -34.83 -18.85 -24.15
CA MET A 417 -34.65 -18.51 -22.74
C MET A 417 -35.97 -18.12 -22.05
N SER A 418 -36.02 -18.38 -20.74
CA SER A 418 -37.19 -18.11 -19.90
C SER A 418 -37.28 -16.66 -19.40
N ARG A 419 -36.23 -15.84 -19.59
CA ARG A 419 -36.14 -14.45 -19.13
C ARG A 419 -35.85 -13.47 -20.26
N ASP A 420 -36.25 -12.21 -20.06
CA ASP A 420 -35.80 -11.09 -20.89
C ASP A 420 -34.41 -10.63 -20.42
N PHE A 421 -33.55 -10.26 -21.38
CA PHE A 421 -32.37 -9.45 -21.12
C PHE A 421 -32.77 -7.99 -21.22
N THR A 422 -32.32 -7.17 -20.28
CA THR A 422 -32.74 -5.77 -20.18
C THR A 422 -31.55 -4.85 -20.02
N TRP A 423 -31.72 -3.58 -20.33
CA TRP A 423 -30.72 -2.52 -20.13
C TRP A 423 -31.41 -1.20 -19.79
N ILE A 424 -30.73 -0.29 -19.09
CA ILE A 424 -31.28 1.02 -18.74
C ILE A 424 -31.09 1.96 -19.93
N GLN A 425 -32.17 2.37 -20.58
CA GLN A 425 -32.10 3.30 -21.71
C GLN A 425 -32.21 4.76 -21.27
N ALA A 426 -32.96 5.04 -20.21
CA ALA A 426 -33.19 6.41 -19.76
C ALA A 426 -33.37 6.49 -18.24
N LEU A 427 -33.11 7.68 -17.70
CA LEU A 427 -33.37 8.08 -16.33
C LEU A 427 -34.34 9.27 -16.29
N GLY A 428 -35.30 9.20 -15.37
CA GLY A 428 -36.13 10.33 -14.96
C GLY A 428 -35.79 10.69 -13.52
N ILE A 429 -35.28 11.90 -13.32
CA ILE A 429 -34.81 12.40 -12.03
C ILE A 429 -35.73 13.54 -11.59
N ARG A 430 -36.27 13.43 -10.37
CA ARG A 430 -37.09 14.46 -9.74
C ARG A 430 -36.45 14.92 -8.43
N PHE A 431 -36.42 16.22 -8.25
CA PHE A 431 -35.97 16.88 -7.02
C PHE A 431 -36.71 18.22 -6.94
N ALA A 432 -37.17 18.59 -5.73
CA ALA A 432 -38.11 19.70 -5.56
C ALA A 432 -39.28 19.61 -6.58
N ASP A 433 -39.55 20.69 -7.32
CA ASP A 433 -40.57 20.73 -8.38
C ASP A 433 -40.01 20.46 -9.80
N HIS A 434 -38.71 20.15 -9.90
CA HIS A 434 -38.00 20.01 -11.17
C HIS A 434 -37.94 18.58 -11.70
N ARG A 435 -37.76 18.46 -13.01
CA ARG A 435 -37.63 17.19 -13.75
C ARG A 435 -36.42 17.24 -14.66
N LEU A 436 -35.55 16.26 -14.54
CA LEU A 436 -34.41 16.05 -15.43
C LEU A 436 -34.53 14.69 -16.12
N TYR A 437 -34.53 14.69 -17.44
CA TYR A 437 -34.47 13.52 -18.29
C TYR A 437 -33.07 13.32 -18.85
N MET A 438 -32.62 12.07 -18.90
CA MET A 438 -31.43 11.65 -19.61
C MET A 438 -31.67 10.30 -20.27
N GLY A 439 -31.44 10.18 -21.57
CA GLY A 439 -31.70 8.95 -22.32
C GLY A 439 -30.71 8.69 -23.44
N ALA A 440 -30.66 7.42 -23.85
CA ALA A 440 -29.96 6.96 -25.04
C ALA A 440 -30.92 6.91 -26.24
N LEU A 441 -30.58 7.61 -27.31
CA LEU A 441 -31.31 7.58 -28.58
C LEU A 441 -31.19 6.21 -29.23
N LYS A 442 -32.33 5.66 -29.65
CA LYS A 442 -32.39 4.39 -30.38
C LYS A 442 -31.53 4.44 -31.64
N THR A 443 -30.71 3.41 -31.86
CA THR A 443 -29.83 3.35 -33.02
C THR A 443 -29.77 1.96 -33.63
N ALA A 444 -29.93 1.87 -34.96
CA ALA A 444 -29.82 0.62 -35.70
C ALA A 444 -28.36 0.21 -35.93
N LYS A 445 -27.48 1.18 -36.20
CA LYS A 445 -26.04 0.98 -36.38
C LYS A 445 -25.29 1.91 -35.45
N TRP A 446 -24.38 1.35 -34.67
CA TRP A 446 -23.55 2.13 -33.75
C TRP A 446 -22.42 2.82 -34.51
N ASN A 447 -22.21 4.09 -34.20
CA ASN A 447 -21.03 4.87 -34.56
C ASN A 447 -20.68 5.72 -33.34
N SER A 448 -19.44 5.63 -32.86
CA SER A 448 -18.96 6.38 -31.69
C SER A 448 -18.96 7.89 -31.93
N ASP A 449 -18.87 8.32 -33.19
CA ASP A 449 -18.81 9.74 -33.56
C ASP A 449 -20.20 10.40 -33.61
N ASP A 450 -21.28 9.61 -33.53
CA ASP A 450 -22.64 10.13 -33.47
C ASP A 450 -23.06 10.28 -32.01
N ASP A 451 -23.49 11.47 -31.60
CA ASP A 451 -24.00 11.70 -30.26
C ASP A 451 -25.42 11.10 -30.11
N ARG A 452 -25.58 10.17 -29.18
CA ARG A 452 -26.83 9.46 -28.89
C ARG A 452 -27.41 9.82 -27.53
N LEU A 453 -26.93 10.89 -26.91
CA LEU A 453 -27.52 11.43 -25.68
C LEU A 453 -28.73 12.32 -25.97
N GLU A 454 -29.79 12.13 -25.21
CA GLU A 454 -30.94 13.02 -25.15
C GLU A 454 -31.08 13.54 -23.72
N LEU A 455 -31.09 14.86 -23.54
CA LEU A 455 -31.16 15.52 -22.24
C LEU A 455 -32.26 16.58 -22.25
N ALA A 456 -33.07 16.62 -21.20
CA ALA A 456 -34.08 17.66 -21.03
C ALA A 456 -34.27 18.04 -19.57
N PHE A 457 -34.39 19.34 -19.29
CA PHE A 457 -34.65 19.90 -17.98
C PHE A 457 -35.96 20.68 -17.99
N ASP A 458 -36.91 20.29 -17.15
CA ASP A 458 -38.30 20.78 -17.11
C ASP A 458 -39.01 20.76 -18.48
N GLY A 459 -38.68 19.74 -19.29
CA GLY A 459 -39.21 19.55 -20.64
C GLY A 459 -38.53 20.39 -21.72
N ALA A 460 -37.59 21.28 -21.37
CA ALA A 460 -36.76 22.00 -22.32
C ALA A 460 -35.47 21.20 -22.64
N PRO A 461 -35.04 21.10 -23.91
CA PRO A 461 -33.79 20.44 -24.26
C PRO A 461 -32.57 21.07 -23.56
N VAL A 462 -31.63 20.23 -23.13
CA VAL A 462 -30.33 20.66 -22.59
C VAL A 462 -29.25 20.47 -23.65
N ASP A 463 -28.88 21.56 -24.30
CA ASP A 463 -27.84 21.55 -25.33
C ASP A 463 -26.46 21.80 -24.72
N VAL A 464 -25.60 20.79 -24.74
CA VAL A 464 -24.19 20.90 -24.37
C VAL A 464 -23.33 20.69 -25.62
N PRO A 465 -22.46 21.64 -26.01
CA PRO A 465 -21.58 21.50 -27.17
C PRO A 465 -20.83 20.15 -27.17
N ALA A 466 -20.66 19.55 -28.34
CA ALA A 466 -19.99 18.26 -28.53
C ALA A 466 -18.46 18.39 -28.42
N GLU A 467 -17.98 18.86 -27.27
CA GLU A 467 -16.57 19.08 -26.97
C GLU A 467 -16.28 18.62 -25.54
N LEU A 468 -15.15 17.94 -25.34
CA LEU A 468 -14.72 17.49 -24.02
C LEU A 468 -14.63 18.67 -23.05
N GLY A 469 -15.27 18.56 -21.88
CA GLY A 469 -15.29 19.61 -20.86
C GLY A 469 -16.31 20.73 -21.11
N ALA A 470 -17.02 20.74 -22.23
CA ALA A 470 -18.13 21.66 -22.44
C ALA A 470 -19.18 21.47 -21.36
N ARG A 471 -19.72 22.59 -20.84
CA ARG A 471 -20.57 22.59 -19.65
C ARG A 471 -21.82 23.42 -19.86
N TRP A 472 -22.94 22.87 -19.44
CA TRP A 472 -24.21 23.57 -19.26
C TRP A 472 -24.51 23.69 -17.77
N GLU A 473 -25.08 24.81 -17.36
CA GLU A 473 -25.54 25.07 -16.00
C GLU A 473 -26.95 25.64 -16.03
N SER A 474 -27.81 25.13 -15.14
CA SER A 474 -29.20 25.57 -15.06
C SER A 474 -29.29 26.99 -14.50
N ALA A 475 -30.00 27.86 -15.22
CA ALA A 475 -30.33 29.19 -14.73
C ALA A 475 -31.38 29.16 -13.59
N ALA A 476 -32.22 28.10 -13.53
CA ALA A 476 -33.27 27.97 -12.53
C ALA A 476 -32.78 27.28 -11.24
N VAL A 477 -31.78 26.40 -11.35
CA VAL A 477 -31.25 25.62 -10.24
C VAL A 477 -29.72 25.79 -10.19
N PRO A 478 -29.21 26.78 -9.43
CA PRO A 478 -27.78 26.94 -9.23
C PRO A 478 -27.14 25.66 -8.70
N GLY A 479 -26.05 25.22 -9.33
CA GLY A 479 -25.38 23.97 -8.97
C GLY A 479 -25.92 22.71 -9.65
N LEU A 480 -26.95 22.81 -10.51
CA LEU A 480 -27.26 21.75 -11.48
C LEU A 480 -26.44 21.99 -12.75
N THR A 481 -25.49 21.09 -13.04
CA THR A 481 -24.66 21.18 -14.24
C THR A 481 -24.54 19.87 -15.00
N VAL A 482 -24.45 19.98 -16.32
CA VAL A 482 -24.13 18.86 -17.22
C VAL A 482 -22.82 19.19 -17.91
N THR A 483 -21.81 18.33 -17.74
CA THR A 483 -20.48 18.50 -18.33
C THR A 483 -20.16 17.32 -19.24
N ARG A 484 -19.65 17.58 -20.44
CA ARG A 484 -19.17 16.55 -21.36
C ARG A 484 -17.91 15.88 -20.82
N THR A 485 -17.93 14.56 -20.72
CA THR A 485 -16.76 13.75 -20.34
C THR A 485 -16.11 13.08 -21.57
N ALA A 486 -16.76 13.16 -22.73
CA ALA A 486 -16.22 12.90 -24.05
C ALA A 486 -16.91 13.83 -25.08
N ALA A 487 -16.40 13.88 -26.31
CA ALA A 487 -17.00 14.71 -27.36
C ALA A 487 -18.44 14.29 -27.70
N THR A 488 -18.74 13.00 -27.60
CA THR A 488 -20.06 12.38 -27.85
C THR A 488 -20.37 11.37 -26.76
N ASN A 489 -21.65 11.06 -26.56
CA ASN A 489 -22.17 9.92 -25.79
C ASN A 489 -21.90 9.92 -24.27
N ALA A 490 -20.98 10.72 -23.74
CA ALA A 490 -20.63 10.74 -22.32
C ALA A 490 -20.79 12.11 -21.64
N VAL A 491 -21.51 12.12 -20.52
CA VAL A 491 -21.74 13.30 -19.69
C VAL A 491 -21.62 12.98 -18.20
N ARG A 492 -21.29 14.01 -17.42
CA ARG A 492 -21.42 14.06 -15.97
C ARG A 492 -22.50 15.06 -15.59
N VAL A 493 -23.52 14.59 -14.88
CA VAL A 493 -24.61 15.41 -14.35
C VAL A 493 -24.38 15.59 -12.85
N GLN A 494 -24.31 16.83 -12.38
CA GLN A 494 -24.09 17.14 -10.98
C GLN A 494 -25.22 18.02 -10.47
N LEU A 495 -25.78 17.68 -9.31
CA LEU A 495 -26.62 18.55 -8.52
C LEU A 495 -25.91 18.75 -7.18
N ALA A 496 -25.36 19.95 -6.99
CA ALA A 496 -24.47 20.26 -5.87
C ALA A 496 -25.04 19.82 -4.51
N GLY A 497 -24.27 19.00 -3.78
CA GLY A 497 -24.65 18.50 -2.46
C GLY A 497 -25.71 17.39 -2.46
N VAL A 498 -26.25 16.98 -3.62
CA VAL A 498 -27.31 15.96 -3.72
C VAL A 498 -26.80 14.72 -4.44
N LEU A 499 -26.39 14.87 -5.71
CA LEU A 499 -25.95 13.73 -6.53
C LEU A 499 -24.91 14.13 -7.59
N ASP A 500 -24.19 13.12 -8.05
CA ASP A 500 -23.26 13.15 -9.17
C ASP A 500 -23.46 11.87 -9.99
N ILE A 501 -23.84 12.02 -11.27
CA ILE A 501 -24.11 10.91 -12.17
C ILE A 501 -23.15 10.99 -13.34
N MET A 502 -22.34 9.96 -13.52
CA MET A 502 -21.61 9.68 -14.74
C MET A 502 -22.50 8.84 -15.66
N ALA A 503 -22.67 9.24 -16.91
CA ALA A 503 -23.48 8.50 -17.87
C ALA A 503 -22.76 8.41 -19.21
N ASN A 504 -22.75 7.20 -19.79
CA ASN A 504 -22.20 6.93 -21.10
C ASN A 504 -23.18 6.10 -21.92
N VAL A 505 -23.50 6.54 -23.13
CA VAL A 505 -24.31 5.75 -24.07
C VAL A 505 -23.41 4.74 -24.76
N VAL A 506 -23.76 3.46 -24.65
CA VAL A 506 -23.01 2.34 -25.22
C VAL A 506 -23.93 1.42 -26.03
N PRO A 507 -23.43 0.76 -27.09
CA PRO A 507 -24.17 -0.28 -27.79
C PRO A 507 -23.99 -1.63 -27.11
N ILE A 508 -24.84 -2.60 -27.47
CA ILE A 508 -24.49 -4.01 -27.29
C ILE A 508 -23.64 -4.44 -28.48
N THR A 509 -22.43 -4.94 -28.22
CA THR A 509 -21.54 -5.39 -29.30
C THR A 509 -21.95 -6.76 -29.83
N GLU A 510 -21.52 -7.10 -31.05
CA GLU A 510 -21.68 -8.47 -31.57
C GLU A 510 -20.99 -9.50 -30.67
N GLN A 511 -19.87 -9.12 -30.05
CA GLN A 511 -19.12 -9.99 -29.14
C GLN A 511 -19.93 -10.28 -27.89
N ASP A 512 -20.53 -9.27 -27.25
CA ASP A 512 -21.39 -9.44 -26.07
C ASP A 512 -22.59 -10.33 -26.40
N SER A 513 -23.22 -10.08 -27.56
CA SER A 513 -24.34 -10.89 -28.04
C SER A 513 -23.96 -12.35 -28.29
N ARG A 514 -22.75 -12.63 -28.77
CA ARG A 514 -22.25 -14.00 -28.97
C ARG A 514 -21.94 -14.69 -27.63
N ILE A 515 -21.32 -13.98 -26.69
CA ILE A 515 -20.95 -14.52 -25.37
C ILE A 515 -22.19 -14.85 -24.54
N HIS A 516 -23.15 -13.93 -24.50
CA HIS A 516 -24.33 -14.02 -23.63
C HIS A 516 -25.59 -14.53 -24.35
N ASN A 517 -25.48 -14.80 -25.66
CA ASN A 517 -26.58 -15.27 -26.50
C ASN A 517 -27.81 -14.34 -26.49
N TYR A 518 -27.57 -13.01 -26.46
CA TYR A 518 -28.63 -12.00 -26.50
C TYR A 518 -29.44 -12.03 -27.80
N GLY A 519 -28.81 -12.50 -28.89
CA GLY A 519 -29.44 -12.59 -30.20
C GLY A 519 -29.65 -11.23 -30.86
N VAL A 520 -28.73 -10.28 -30.66
CA VAL A 520 -28.73 -8.97 -31.32
C VAL A 520 -28.65 -9.17 -32.85
N THR A 521 -29.46 -8.41 -33.59
CA THR A 521 -29.57 -8.42 -35.06
C THR A 521 -29.27 -7.02 -35.58
N GLU A 522 -29.01 -6.84 -36.88
CA GLU A 522 -28.71 -5.52 -37.48
C GLU A 522 -29.85 -4.47 -37.41
N GLU A 523 -30.96 -4.77 -36.73
CA GLU A 523 -32.15 -3.91 -36.66
C GLU A 523 -32.08 -2.89 -35.51
N ASP A 524 -31.31 -3.16 -34.45
CA ASP A 524 -31.17 -2.31 -33.26
C ASP A 524 -29.90 -2.69 -32.48
N SER A 525 -28.98 -1.72 -32.29
CA SER A 525 -27.78 -1.90 -31.46
C SER A 525 -28.08 -1.91 -29.96
N LEU A 526 -29.34 -1.67 -29.56
CA LEU A 526 -29.78 -1.61 -28.16
C LEU A 526 -28.93 -0.63 -27.35
N ALA A 527 -28.78 0.60 -27.88
CA ALA A 527 -28.07 1.67 -27.19
C ALA A 527 -28.71 1.94 -25.82
N HIS A 528 -27.88 1.92 -24.78
CA HIS A 528 -28.27 2.04 -23.39
C HIS A 528 -27.23 2.84 -22.60
N LEU A 529 -27.54 3.14 -21.34
CA LEU A 529 -26.70 3.91 -20.45
C LEU A 529 -25.90 2.98 -19.55
N ASP A 530 -24.57 3.13 -19.60
CA ASP A 530 -23.70 2.78 -18.49
C ASP A 530 -23.68 3.97 -17.51
N LEU A 531 -23.96 3.69 -16.24
CA LEU A 531 -24.25 4.69 -15.23
C LEU A 531 -23.34 4.53 -14.02
N GLY A 532 -22.93 5.65 -13.44
CA GLY A 532 -22.27 5.72 -12.14
C GLY A 532 -22.98 6.74 -11.27
N PHE A 533 -23.57 6.34 -10.16
CA PHE A 533 -24.25 7.24 -9.23
C PHE A 533 -23.41 7.47 -7.98
N LYS A 534 -23.28 8.72 -7.56
CA LYS A 534 -22.78 9.09 -6.24
C LYS A 534 -23.78 10.02 -5.59
N PHE A 535 -24.18 9.69 -4.36
CA PHE A 535 -25.12 10.47 -3.57
C PHE A 535 -24.41 11.08 -2.36
N TYR A 536 -24.82 12.28 -1.96
CA TYR A 536 -24.18 13.03 -0.87
C TYR A 536 -25.07 13.21 0.37
N ASP A 537 -26.39 13.26 0.20
CA ASP A 537 -27.35 13.62 1.26
C ASP A 537 -28.59 12.73 1.23
N LEU A 538 -28.40 11.40 1.21
CA LEU A 538 -29.51 10.45 1.36
C LEU A 538 -29.85 10.26 2.84
N SER A 539 -31.15 10.22 3.15
CA SER A 539 -31.67 9.91 4.47
C SER A 539 -31.67 8.41 4.76
N ASP A 540 -31.72 8.03 6.04
CA ASP A 540 -31.88 6.63 6.45
C ASP A 540 -33.23 6.01 6.05
N ASP A 541 -34.21 6.78 5.55
CA ASP A 541 -35.48 6.24 5.00
C ASP A 541 -35.42 6.04 3.47
N VAL A 542 -34.27 6.29 2.83
CA VAL A 542 -34.11 6.09 1.39
C VAL A 542 -34.49 4.67 0.95
N HIS A 543 -35.19 4.56 -0.17
CA HIS A 543 -35.60 3.28 -0.75
C HIS A 543 -35.40 3.28 -2.26
N GLY A 544 -35.72 2.15 -2.89
CA GLY A 544 -35.61 1.90 -4.33
C GLY A 544 -34.77 0.66 -4.55
N VAL A 545 -34.62 0.24 -5.81
CA VAL A 545 -33.74 -0.89 -6.16
C VAL A 545 -32.34 -0.65 -5.61
N LEU A 546 -31.74 0.49 -5.93
CA LEU A 546 -30.42 0.90 -5.45
C LEU A 546 -30.50 1.62 -4.11
N GLY A 547 -31.48 2.52 -3.94
CA GLY A 547 -31.54 3.43 -2.79
C GLY A 547 -31.54 2.71 -1.44
N GLN A 548 -32.28 1.60 -1.29
CA GLN A 548 -32.34 0.86 -0.02
C GLN A 548 -30.97 0.37 0.48
N THR A 549 -30.01 0.16 -0.42
CA THR A 549 -28.67 -0.33 -0.10
C THR A 549 -27.78 0.73 0.56
N TYR A 550 -28.22 2.00 0.57
CA TYR A 550 -27.53 3.11 1.22
C TYR A 550 -27.97 3.34 2.67
N ARG A 551 -28.95 2.58 3.16
CA ARG A 551 -29.42 2.70 4.54
C ARG A 551 -28.43 2.06 5.50
N SER A 552 -28.22 2.70 6.64
CA SER A 552 -27.36 2.20 7.72
C SER A 552 -27.82 0.85 8.31
N ASP A 553 -29.12 0.55 8.25
CA ASP A 553 -29.72 -0.70 8.73
C ASP A 553 -29.99 -1.74 7.61
N TYR A 554 -29.53 -1.49 6.39
CA TYR A 554 -29.69 -2.43 5.29
C TYR A 554 -28.91 -3.72 5.56
N VAL A 555 -29.63 -4.84 5.63
CA VAL A 555 -29.04 -6.18 5.71
C VAL A 555 -29.14 -6.83 4.34
N ASN A 556 -27.99 -7.05 3.71
CA ASN A 556 -27.93 -7.73 2.43
C ASN A 556 -28.31 -9.21 2.59
N ASN A 557 -29.51 -9.57 2.11
CA ASN A 557 -30.03 -10.93 2.12
C ASN A 557 -29.76 -11.69 0.82
N LEU A 558 -28.98 -11.11 -0.09
CA LEU A 558 -28.60 -11.75 -1.34
C LEU A 558 -27.58 -12.86 -1.06
N SER A 559 -27.69 -13.96 -1.79
CA SER A 559 -26.79 -15.10 -1.61
C SER A 559 -25.36 -14.75 -2.00
N VAL A 560 -24.48 -14.65 -1.00
CA VAL A 560 -23.04 -14.34 -1.18
C VAL A 560 -22.31 -15.45 -1.97
N SER A 561 -22.88 -16.65 -2.07
CA SER A 561 -22.33 -17.76 -2.85
C SER A 561 -22.81 -17.79 -4.30
N ALA A 562 -23.78 -16.96 -4.70
CA ALA A 562 -24.28 -16.91 -6.06
C ALA A 562 -23.36 -16.07 -6.94
N SER A 563 -23.02 -16.55 -8.13
CA SER A 563 -22.25 -15.79 -9.12
C SER A 563 -23.01 -14.59 -9.69
N MET A 564 -24.34 -14.58 -9.59
CA MET A 564 -25.22 -13.50 -10.02
C MET A 564 -26.36 -13.32 -9.00
N PRO A 565 -26.11 -12.63 -7.87
CA PRO A 565 -27.16 -12.36 -6.89
C PRO A 565 -28.21 -11.41 -7.47
N VAL A 566 -29.47 -11.83 -7.50
CA VAL A 566 -30.57 -11.04 -8.11
C VAL A 566 -31.43 -10.40 -7.03
N MET A 567 -31.63 -9.10 -7.12
CA MET A 567 -32.58 -8.37 -6.29
C MET A 567 -34.01 -8.64 -6.76
N GLY A 568 -34.76 -9.35 -5.92
CA GLY A 568 -36.17 -9.66 -6.15
C GLY A 568 -37.09 -8.47 -5.87
N GLY A 569 -38.40 -8.70 -6.01
CA GLY A 569 -39.42 -7.71 -5.63
C GLY A 569 -39.73 -6.66 -6.68
N ALA A 570 -39.43 -6.91 -7.96
CA ALA A 570 -39.71 -6.01 -9.09
C ALA A 570 -41.09 -5.31 -9.04
N PRO A 571 -42.21 -5.97 -8.70
CA PRO A 571 -43.51 -5.30 -8.60
C PRO A 571 -43.57 -4.11 -7.62
N SER A 572 -42.72 -4.09 -6.60
CA SER A 572 -42.68 -3.00 -5.60
C SER A 572 -42.03 -1.73 -6.14
N TYR A 573 -41.23 -1.84 -7.20
CA TYR A 573 -40.47 -0.75 -7.79
C TYR A 573 -41.09 -0.21 -9.07
N VAL A 574 -42.10 -0.88 -9.65
CA VAL A 574 -42.76 -0.40 -10.88
C VAL A 574 -43.35 0.98 -10.65
N VAL A 575 -43.14 1.88 -11.61
CA VAL A 575 -43.80 3.20 -11.70
C VAL A 575 -44.59 3.31 -13.00
N SER A 576 -45.61 4.17 -13.04
CA SER A 576 -46.47 4.29 -14.23
C SER A 576 -45.84 5.05 -15.41
N ASP A 577 -44.85 5.89 -15.12
CA ASP A 577 -44.11 6.71 -16.10
C ASP A 577 -42.76 7.12 -15.49
N ILE A 578 -41.80 7.50 -16.33
CA ILE A 578 -40.43 7.84 -15.95
C ILE A 578 -40.34 8.95 -14.89
N PHE A 579 -41.34 9.83 -14.78
CA PHE A 579 -41.41 10.86 -13.73
C PHE A 579 -42.46 10.58 -12.64
N SER A 580 -43.16 9.46 -12.70
CA SER A 580 -44.14 9.09 -11.68
C SER A 580 -43.47 8.68 -10.37
N THR A 581 -44.14 8.97 -9.25
CA THR A 581 -43.66 8.66 -7.89
C THR A 581 -44.62 7.71 -7.19
N ASP A 582 -45.24 6.81 -7.95
CA ASP A 582 -46.37 5.96 -7.54
C ASP A 582 -45.96 4.50 -7.23
N CYS A 583 -44.66 4.21 -7.14
CA CYS A 583 -44.18 2.90 -6.70
C CYS A 583 -44.51 2.65 -5.22
N ALA A 584 -44.61 1.38 -4.85
CA ALA A 584 -44.96 0.97 -3.48
C ALA A 584 -43.95 1.46 -2.43
N VAL A 585 -42.70 1.70 -2.87
CA VAL A 585 -41.59 2.13 -2.01
C VAL A 585 -41.36 3.64 -2.02
N ALA A 586 -42.22 4.44 -2.64
CA ALA A 586 -42.01 5.88 -2.78
C ALA A 586 -41.86 6.60 -1.42
N ARG A 587 -40.81 7.43 -1.31
CA ARG A 587 -40.54 8.34 -0.18
C ARG A 587 -40.59 9.82 -0.58
N PHE A 588 -40.50 10.09 -1.87
CA PHE A 588 -40.53 11.44 -2.43
C PHE A 588 -41.78 12.24 -2.02
N GLY A 589 -41.55 13.47 -1.56
CA GLY A 589 -42.62 14.37 -1.13
C GLY A 589 -43.23 14.07 0.25
N ARG A 590 -42.71 13.07 0.99
CA ARG A 590 -43.13 12.79 2.38
C ARG A 590 -42.30 13.62 3.37
N ARG A 591 -42.55 14.92 3.51
CA ARG A 591 -42.16 15.66 4.74
C ARG A 591 -43.39 16.05 5.56
N ALA A 592 -43.52 15.36 6.69
CA ALA A 592 -44.22 15.88 7.86
C ALA A 592 -43.33 16.94 8.54
N GLY A 593 -43.89 18.12 8.83
CA GLY A 593 -43.40 19.00 9.89
C GLY A 593 -42.18 19.88 9.57
N ILE A 594 -42.46 21.15 9.28
CA ILE A 594 -41.52 22.26 9.12
C ILE A 594 -40.76 22.55 10.43
N SER A 595 -39.44 22.77 10.35
CA SER A 595 -38.78 23.83 11.13
C SER A 595 -37.68 24.47 10.29
N MET A 596 -38.02 25.56 9.62
CA MET A 596 -37.06 26.46 8.97
C MET A 596 -36.19 27.12 10.05
N VAL A 597 -34.90 26.77 10.11
CA VAL A 597 -33.89 27.62 10.74
C VAL A 597 -33.42 28.61 9.68
N THR A 598 -33.96 29.83 9.74
CA THR A 598 -33.44 30.97 9.00
C THR A 598 -32.06 31.36 9.55
N GLY A 599 -31.00 30.96 8.86
CA GLY A 599 -29.66 31.51 9.07
C GLY A 599 -29.59 32.92 8.48
N ARG A 600 -29.48 33.93 9.35
CA ARG A 600 -29.26 35.33 8.97
C ARG A 600 -27.91 35.49 8.27
N ALA A 601 -27.91 36.32 7.23
CA ALA A 601 -26.73 36.91 6.63
C ALA A 601 -25.87 37.66 7.67
N ASN A 602 -24.56 37.42 7.61
CA ASN A 602 -23.50 38.42 7.60
C ASN A 602 -22.21 37.79 7.06
#